data_AF-A0A968JAN6-F1
#
_entry.id   AF-A0A968JAN6-F1
#
_cell.length_a   1.000
_cell.length_b   1.000
_cell.length_c   1.000
_cell.angle_alpha   90.00
_cell.angle_beta   90.00
_cell.angle_gamma   90.00
#
_symmetry.space_group_name_H-M   'P 1'
#
loop_
_entity.id
_entity.type
_entity.pdbx_description
1 polymer ?
#
loop_
_entity_poly.entity_id
_entity_poly.type
_entity_poly.pdbx_seq_one_letter_code
_entity_poly.pdbx_strand_id
1 'polypeptide(L)'
;MLPLLSGRGVGGDNLLKFLTFQNGSLYLFDPETDQYVILSEGWEGPRHHHGCLLHIEVQDGRIWVQRDGTEDGIANELVNAGIPKEVIVLGFHEPSVRPHTGFAVA
;
A
#
# COMPACT_ATOMS: atom_id res chain seq x y z
N MET A 1 9.47 -8.29 -15.64
CA MET A 1 10.76 -8.54 -14.98
C MET A 1 11.42 -7.18 -14.74
N LEU A 2 11.17 -6.58 -13.58
CA LEU A 2 11.79 -5.31 -13.17
C LEU A 2 13.19 -5.61 -12.62
N PRO A 3 14.21 -4.77 -12.89
CA PRO A 3 15.57 -5.04 -12.46
C PRO A 3 15.67 -4.87 -10.93
N LEU A 4 16.07 -5.96 -10.26
CA LEU A 4 16.53 -5.97 -8.88
C LEU A 4 17.83 -5.15 -8.82
N LEU A 5 17.81 -3.96 -8.23
CA LEU A 5 19.06 -3.34 -7.78
C LEU A 5 19.50 -4.11 -6.53
N SER A 6 20.47 -4.99 -6.72
CA SER A 6 21.12 -5.76 -5.66
C SER A 6 21.93 -4.83 -4.76
N GLY A 7 21.30 -4.27 -3.74
CA GLY A 7 21.99 -3.74 -2.56
C GLY A 7 22.07 -4.85 -1.51
N ARG A 8 23.26 -5.43 -1.31
CA ARG A 8 23.53 -6.26 -0.11
C ARG A 8 23.54 -5.33 1.10
N GLY A 9 22.48 -5.34 1.90
CA GLY A 9 22.48 -4.81 3.26
C GLY A 9 23.03 -5.86 4.24
N VAL A 10 24.12 -5.53 4.91
CA VAL A 10 24.73 -6.29 6.01
C VAL A 10 23.85 -6.12 7.26
N GLY A 11 23.85 -7.13 8.14
CA GLY A 11 22.88 -7.30 9.23
C GLY A 11 22.74 -6.15 10.23
N GLY A 12 21.58 -6.17 10.90
CA GLY A 12 21.18 -5.25 11.97
C GLY A 12 20.56 -3.97 11.42
N ASP A 13 19.25 -3.78 11.62
CA ASP A 13 18.54 -2.53 11.40
C ASP A 13 18.33 -2.12 9.91
N ASN A 14 17.57 -2.94 9.16
CA ASN A 14 17.18 -2.64 7.77
C ASN A 14 16.05 -1.60 7.70
N LEU A 15 16.40 -0.32 7.85
CA LEU A 15 15.50 0.83 7.64
C LEU A 15 15.08 1.05 6.16
N LEU A 16 15.65 0.31 5.21
CA LEU A 16 15.49 0.54 3.78
C LEU A 16 15.20 -0.78 3.03
N LYS A 17 14.15 -1.50 3.42
CA LYS A 17 13.66 -2.63 2.61
C LYS A 17 12.93 -2.07 1.39
N PHE A 18 13.53 -2.28 0.21
CA PHE A 18 12.97 -2.01 -1.12
C PHE A 18 12.29 -0.65 -1.30
N LEU A 19 13.06 0.42 -1.10
CA LEU A 19 12.68 1.77 -1.48
C LEU A 19 13.04 2.04 -2.94
N THR A 20 12.06 2.42 -3.76
CA THR A 20 12.30 2.95 -5.11
C THR A 20 11.61 4.31 -5.25
N PHE A 21 12.29 5.27 -5.87
CA PHE A 21 11.72 6.58 -6.19
C PHE A 21 11.57 6.70 -7.70
N GLN A 22 10.34 6.90 -8.18
CA GLN A 22 10.07 7.10 -9.60
C GLN A 22 8.98 8.15 -9.77
N ASN A 23 9.23 9.14 -10.63
CA ASN A 23 8.26 10.18 -11.02
C ASN A 23 7.61 10.95 -9.84
N GLY A 24 8.36 11.23 -8.76
CA GLY A 24 7.79 11.90 -7.58
C GLY A 24 7.05 10.97 -6.62
N SER A 25 7.20 9.65 -6.78
CA SER A 25 6.61 8.66 -5.88
C SER A 25 7.68 7.78 -5.25
N LEU A 26 7.60 7.57 -3.94
CA LEU A 26 8.34 6.57 -3.19
C LEU A 26 7.49 5.31 -3.05
N TYR A 27 8.06 4.15 -3.36
CA TYR A 27 7.43 2.86 -3.14
C TYR A 27 8.18 2.14 -2.03
N LEU A 28 7.45 1.67 -1.02
CA LEU A 28 7.96 0.96 0.13
C LEU A 28 7.35 -0.43 0.12
N PHE A 29 8.19 -1.46 0.02
CA PHE A 29 7.76 -2.85 0.09
C PHE A 29 8.50 -3.54 1.25
N ASP A 30 7.79 -3.89 2.31
CA ASP A 30 8.31 -4.74 3.38
C ASP A 30 7.63 -6.11 3.32
N PRO A 31 8.20 -7.08 2.58
CA PRO A 31 7.63 -8.41 2.46
C PRO A 31 7.75 -9.24 3.75
N GLU A 32 8.51 -8.79 4.77
CA GLU A 32 8.57 -9.49 6.06
C GLU A 32 7.34 -9.18 6.93
N THR A 33 6.76 -8.00 6.78
CA THR A 33 5.57 -7.56 7.51
C THR A 33 4.34 -7.40 6.62
N ASP A 34 4.48 -7.74 5.34
CA ASP A 34 3.45 -7.63 4.30
C ASP A 34 2.87 -6.22 4.18
N GLN A 35 3.74 -5.21 4.23
CA GLN A 35 3.40 -3.80 4.16
C GLN A 35 3.82 -3.19 2.82
N TYR A 36 2.86 -2.58 2.14
CA TYR A 36 3.04 -2.07 0.78
C TYR A 36 2.50 -0.65 0.68
N VAL A 37 3.40 0.33 0.55
CA VAL A 37 3.06 1.76 0.59
C VAL A 37 3.58 2.49 -0.64
N ILE A 38 2.77 3.40 -1.16
CA ILE A 38 3.16 4.38 -2.16
C ILE A 38 2.97 5.77 -1.55
N LEU A 39 4.05 6.53 -1.45
CA LEU A 39 4.03 7.93 -1.07
C LEU A 39 4.24 8.79 -2.31
N SER A 40 3.53 9.92 -2.38
CA SER A 40 3.88 11.03 -3.26
C SER A 40 4.79 11.98 -2.49
N GLU A 41 5.92 12.33 -3.08
CA GLU A 41 6.89 13.26 -2.52
C GLU A 41 7.44 14.21 -3.60
N GLY A 42 7.49 15.49 -3.27
CA GLY A 42 8.05 16.50 -4.15
C GLY A 42 7.83 17.92 -3.66
N TRP A 43 8.14 18.87 -4.54
CA TRP A 43 8.05 20.29 -4.25
C TRP A 43 7.18 21.00 -5.28
N GLU A 44 6.32 21.88 -4.81
CA GLU A 44 5.60 22.87 -5.61
C GLU A 44 6.02 24.27 -5.14
N GLY A 45 7.04 24.83 -5.79
CA GLY A 45 7.69 26.05 -5.33
C GLY A 45 8.24 25.88 -3.89
N PRO A 46 7.87 26.75 -2.92
CA PRO A 46 8.33 26.62 -1.54
C PRO A 46 7.58 25.55 -0.73
N ARG A 47 6.55 24.90 -1.30
CA ARG A 47 5.73 23.92 -0.60
C ARG A 47 6.25 22.50 -0.87
N HIS A 48 6.75 21.85 0.17
CA HIS A 48 7.00 20.41 0.14
C HIS A 48 5.68 19.66 0.30
N HIS A 49 5.42 18.68 -0.56
CA HIS A 49 4.36 17.69 -0.34
C HIS A 49 4.99 16.34 -0.08
N HIS A 50 4.47 15.65 0.92
CA HIS A 50 4.86 14.31 1.30
C HIS A 50 3.62 13.63 1.86
N GLY A 51 3.07 12.65 1.15
CA GLY A 51 1.78 12.07 1.51
C GLY A 51 1.56 10.66 0.99
N CYS A 52 0.85 9.85 1.77
CA CYS A 52 0.51 8.48 1.38
C CYS A 52 -0.61 8.47 0.33
N LEU A 53 -0.30 7.95 -0.85
CA LEU A 53 -1.25 7.71 -1.93
C LEU A 53 -1.96 6.37 -1.75
N LEU A 54 -1.22 5.32 -1.40
CA LEU A 54 -1.76 3.97 -1.26
C LEU A 54 -1.03 3.27 -0.10
N HIS A 55 -1.78 2.58 0.74
CA HIS A 55 -1.22 1.70 1.77
C HIS A 55 -2.07 0.44 1.84
N ILE A 56 -1.44 -0.68 1.51
CA ILE A 56 -1.99 -2.02 1.57
C ILE A 56 -1.17 -2.85 2.55
N GLU A 57 -1.87 -3.69 3.31
CA GLU A 57 -1.27 -4.71 4.15
C GLU A 57 -1.84 -6.08 3.77
N VAL A 58 -1.04 -7.14 3.90
CA VAL A 58 -1.58 -8.51 3.86
C VAL A 58 -1.48 -9.11 5.26
N GLN A 59 -2.64 -9.33 5.88
CA GLN A 59 -2.73 -9.89 7.22
C GLN A 59 -3.73 -11.04 7.21
N ASP A 60 -3.34 -12.18 7.81
CA ASP A 60 -4.19 -13.37 7.96
C ASP A 60 -4.83 -13.84 6.64
N GLY A 61 -4.07 -13.72 5.54
CA GLY A 61 -4.52 -14.09 4.19
C GLY A 61 -5.51 -13.10 3.55
N ARG A 62 -5.71 -11.92 4.15
CA ARG A 62 -6.56 -10.85 3.63
C ARG A 62 -5.78 -9.61 3.27
N ILE A 63 -6.29 -8.89 2.27
CA ILE A 63 -5.73 -7.63 1.81
C ILE A 63 -6.45 -6.49 2.53
N TRP A 64 -5.73 -5.77 3.37
CA TRP A 64 -6.23 -4.60 4.08
C TRP A 64 -5.84 -3.33 3.35
N VAL A 65 -6.82 -2.58 2.87
CA VAL A 65 -6.61 -1.25 2.29
C VAL A 65 -6.66 -0.22 3.42
N GLN A 66 -5.51 0.28 3.85
CA GLN A 66 -5.39 1.25 4.95
C GLN A 66 -5.48 2.70 4.47
N ARG A 67 -5.08 2.95 3.21
CA ARG A 67 -5.24 4.23 2.53
C ARG A 67 -5.48 3.98 1.06
N ASP A 68 -6.46 4.67 0.50
CA ASP A 68 -6.74 4.68 -0.93
C ASP A 68 -6.86 6.13 -1.42
N GLY A 69 -5.93 6.55 -2.26
CA GLY A 69 -5.92 7.84 -2.95
C GLY A 69 -6.17 7.71 -4.45
N THR A 70 -6.60 6.54 -4.93
CA THR A 70 -6.92 6.31 -6.33
C THR A 70 -8.33 6.82 -6.65
N GLU A 71 -8.58 7.16 -7.93
CA GLU A 71 -9.89 7.68 -8.36
C GLU A 71 -10.95 6.56 -8.40
N ASP A 72 -10.61 5.42 -9.01
CA ASP A 72 -11.54 4.29 -9.19
C ASP A 72 -11.62 3.36 -7.97
N GLY A 73 -10.69 3.50 -7.03
CA GLY A 73 -10.59 2.71 -5.80
C GLY A 73 -9.85 1.39 -6.00
N ILE A 74 -8.75 1.20 -5.29
CA ILE A 74 -7.88 0.01 -5.42
C ILE A 74 -8.61 -1.28 -5.07
N ALA A 75 -9.58 -1.22 -4.16
CA ALA A 75 -10.40 -2.37 -3.80
C ALA A 75 -11.23 -2.87 -4.99
N ASN A 76 -11.73 -1.96 -5.83
CA ASN A 76 -12.48 -2.34 -7.04
C ASN A 76 -11.54 -2.90 -8.11
N GLU A 77 -10.34 -2.33 -8.26
CA GLU A 77 -9.33 -2.86 -9.17
C GLU A 77 -8.91 -4.29 -8.81
N LEU A 78 -8.72 -4.57 -7.51
CA LEU A 78 -8.42 -5.92 -7.02
C LEU A 78 -9.55 -6.91 -7.35
N VAL A 79 -10.81 -6.50 -7.21
CA VAL A 79 -11.97 -7.31 -7.60
C VAL A 79 -11.99 -7.57 -9.10
N ASN A 80 -11.74 -6.55 -9.91
CA ASN A 80 -11.66 -6.67 -11.36
C ASN A 80 -10.50 -7.58 -11.81
N ALA A 81 -9.42 -7.64 -11.03
CA ALA A 81 -8.30 -8.56 -11.21
C ALA A 81 -8.61 -10.00 -10.74
N GLY A 82 -9.80 -10.26 -10.21
CA GLY A 82 -10.26 -11.59 -9.79
C GLY A 82 -10.07 -11.91 -8.32
N ILE A 83 -9.69 -10.93 -7.48
CA ILE A 83 -9.62 -11.14 -6.02
C ILE A 83 -11.04 -11.07 -5.43
N PRO A 84 -11.49 -12.09 -4.68
CA PRO A 84 -12.81 -12.07 -4.06
C PRO A 84 -12.96 -10.93 -3.03
N LYS A 85 -14.15 -10.33 -2.94
CA LYS A 85 -14.41 -9.24 -1.96
C LYS A 85 -14.27 -9.71 -0.52
N GLU A 86 -14.48 -11.00 -0.28
CA GLU A 86 -14.48 -11.66 1.02
C GLU A 86 -13.08 -11.78 1.64
N VAL A 87 -12.03 -11.45 0.89
CA VAL A 87 -10.65 -11.39 1.38
C VAL A 87 -10.05 -9.99 1.33
N ILE A 88 -10.83 -8.97 0.96
CA ILE A 88 -10.41 -7.57 0.93
C ILE A 88 -11.10 -6.84 2.07
N VAL A 89 -10.35 -6.17 2.94
CA VAL A 89 -10.86 -5.37 4.06
C VAL A 89 -10.59 -3.90 3.76
N LEU A 90 -11.63 -3.06 3.84
CA LEU A 90 -11.49 -1.60 3.78
C LEU A 90 -11.06 -1.08 5.16
N GLY A 91 -9.77 -1.21 5.46
CA GLY A 91 -9.17 -0.89 6.76
C GLY A 91 -9.36 0.57 7.20
N PHE A 92 -9.39 1.50 6.24
CA PHE A 92 -9.67 2.92 6.48
C PHE A 92 -11.10 3.21 6.98
N HIS A 93 -12.04 2.26 6.84
CA HIS A 93 -13.35 2.37 7.46
C HIS A 93 -13.32 1.87 8.90
N GLU A 94 -14.06 2.58 9.76
CA GLU A 94 -14.28 2.21 11.16
C GLU A 94 -14.91 0.81 11.25
N PRO A 95 -14.54 -0.04 12.24
CA PRO A 95 -15.01 -1.41 12.30
C PRO A 95 -16.54 -1.57 12.23
N SER A 96 -17.32 -0.64 12.81
CA SER A 96 -18.78 -0.70 12.75
C SER A 96 -19.36 -0.48 11.35
N VAL A 97 -18.62 0.18 10.46
CA VAL A 97 -19.05 0.50 9.09
C VAL A 97 -18.79 -0.66 8.14
N ARG A 98 -17.71 -1.43 8.36
CA ARG A 98 -17.24 -2.49 7.44
C ARG A 98 -18.32 -3.51 7.05
N PRO A 99 -19.21 -3.98 7.95
CA PRO A 99 -20.30 -4.90 7.58
C PRO A 99 -21.24 -4.36 6.50
N HIS A 100 -21.30 -3.03 6.31
CA HIS A 100 -22.18 -2.37 5.34
C HIS A 100 -21.50 -2.07 4.00
N THR A 101 -20.23 -2.43 3.84
CA THR A 101 -19.43 -2.11 2.64
C THR A 101 -19.54 -3.16 1.53
N GLY A 102 -19.96 -4.38 1.86
CA GLY A 102 -19.93 -5.54 0.95
C GLY A 102 -18.54 -6.15 0.74
N PHE A 103 -17.54 -5.70 1.52
CA PHE A 103 -16.20 -6.28 1.63
C PHE A 103 -16.04 -7.03 2.96
N ALA A 104 -14.89 -7.66 3.19
CA ALA A 104 -14.59 -8.33 4.45
C ALA A 104 -14.53 -7.34 5.62
N VAL A 105 -14.84 -7.83 6.82
CA VAL A 105 -14.90 -7.04 8.06
C VAL A 105 -13.58 -6.98 8.83
N ALA A 106 -12.78 -8.05 8.69
CA ALA A 106 -11.45 -8.28 9.23
C ALA A 106 -10.83 -9.48 8.51
#